data_AF-A0A7W1N1G5-F1
#
_entry.id   AF-A0A7W1N1G5-F1
#
_cell.length_a   1.000
_cell.length_b   1.000
_cell.length_c   1.000
_cell.angle_alpha   90.00
_cell.angle_beta   90.00
_cell.angle_gamma   90.00
#
_symmetry.space_group_name_H-M   'P 1'
#
loop_
_entity.id
_entity.type
_entity.pdbx_description
1 polymer ?
#
loop_
_entity_poly.entity_id
_entity_poly.type
_entity_poly.pdbx_seq_one_letter_code
_entity_poly.pdbx_strand_id
1 'polypeptide(L)'
;SALALLSAAGAGALRGSEAGSAVAVGQGREVAVVVGLSVANAALIRWLALRRSGSSPRSVRVVRGRTRALVAAGVVLAGGLAVAGGSLLGEGRAGPEASVVRPAGPESAARLDHWRVALGGFAESPLLGGGAGTYELLSQRERSVRAAVRDAHSLPLELLAELGAVGFALLATAIVLVLRGLMAGLRTANRDLFAATLAVTAAWSVHAAIDWDWEMPVVTLPVFALCGAALGALPAATDEGQDGPSSLPSAAGPRIGTAARPAVGAVLLAVVALATVVGLSQVQLRGTVAATRAGDCRAAGALASELPTSLRPEPHAMVARCELRRARASSGAERRRHAERAIAALGAAARRDPGDRTYHGGITRARRVAGSVAGR
;
A
#
# COMPACT_ATOMS: atom_id res chain seq x y z
N SER A 1 14.99 12.03 -8.58
CA SER A 1 14.32 10.72 -8.79
C SER A 1 15.30 9.56 -8.67
N ALA A 2 16.36 9.47 -9.48
CA ALA A 2 17.36 8.38 -9.37
C ALA A 2 18.04 8.30 -7.99
N LEU A 3 18.39 9.43 -7.38
CA LEU A 3 18.96 9.48 -6.03
C LEU A 3 18.01 8.96 -4.93
N ALA A 4 16.70 9.17 -5.09
CA ALA A 4 15.70 8.66 -4.15
C ALA A 4 15.48 7.15 -4.30
N LEU A 5 15.57 6.64 -5.53
CA LEU A 5 15.55 5.20 -5.80
C LEU A 5 16.82 4.52 -5.28
N LEU A 6 17.99 5.14 -5.47
CA LEU A 6 19.26 4.64 -4.96
C LEU A 6 19.33 4.67 -3.43
N SER A 7 18.81 5.73 -2.78
CA SER A 7 18.76 5.79 -1.31
C SER A 7 17.78 4.76 -0.74
N ALA A 8 16.61 4.60 -1.36
CA ALA A 8 15.65 3.57 -0.98
C ALA A 8 16.20 2.15 -1.24
N ALA A 9 17.05 1.97 -2.26
CA ALA A 9 17.74 0.72 -2.56
C ALA A 9 18.83 0.37 -1.55
N GLY A 10 19.56 1.36 -1.02
CA GLY A 10 20.58 1.17 0.02
C GLY A 10 20.02 0.93 1.42
N ALA A 11 18.73 1.21 1.65
CA ALA A 11 18.08 1.09 2.96
C ALA A 11 17.65 -0.36 3.29
N GLY A 12 18.61 -1.28 3.33
CA GLY A 12 18.36 -2.72 3.54
C GLY A 12 17.65 -3.07 4.85
N ALA A 13 17.79 -2.25 5.91
CA ALA A 13 17.13 -2.49 7.19
C ALA A 13 15.61 -2.23 7.14
N LEU A 14 15.13 -1.45 6.16
CA LEU A 14 13.69 -1.26 5.90
C LEU A 14 13.03 -2.50 5.29
N ARG A 15 13.81 -3.40 4.65
CA ARG A 15 13.32 -4.53 3.85
C ARG A 15 13.44 -5.88 4.55
N GLY A 16 14.15 -5.94 5.68
CA GLY A 16 14.43 -7.17 6.42
C GLY A 16 13.59 -7.34 7.70
N SER A 17 13.87 -8.40 8.45
CA SER A 17 13.26 -8.69 9.76
C SER A 17 13.51 -7.62 10.84
N GLU A 18 14.35 -6.63 10.55
CA GLU A 18 14.72 -5.50 11.41
C GLU A 18 13.95 -4.21 11.10
N ALA A 19 12.88 -4.24 10.31
CA ALA A 19 12.10 -3.05 9.92
C ALA A 19 11.58 -2.18 11.10
N GLY A 20 11.65 -2.68 12.35
CA GLY A 20 11.34 -1.94 13.58
C GLY A 20 12.55 -1.51 14.42
N SER A 21 13.79 -1.72 13.95
CA SER A 21 15.00 -1.34 14.68
C SER A 21 15.28 0.16 14.58
N ALA A 22 16.07 0.70 15.51
CA ALA A 22 16.50 2.10 15.46
C ALA A 22 17.27 2.43 14.16
N VAL A 23 17.92 1.42 13.57
CA VAL A 23 18.62 1.52 12.27
C VAL A 23 17.63 1.68 11.13
N ALA A 24 16.53 0.92 11.11
CA ALA A 24 15.46 1.06 10.12
C ALA A 24 14.75 2.42 10.22
N VAL A 25 14.54 2.95 11.43
CA VAL A 25 13.99 4.30 11.64
C VAL A 25 14.95 5.39 11.13
N GLY A 26 16.26 5.24 11.37
CA GLY A 26 17.29 6.13 10.84
C GLY A 26 17.32 6.15 9.31
N GLN A 27 17.34 4.97 8.68
CA GLN A 27 17.30 4.83 7.23
C GLN A 27 15.99 5.36 6.63
N GLY A 28 14.85 5.14 7.29
CA GLY A 28 13.55 5.70 6.88
C GLY A 28 13.56 7.23 6.88
N ARG A 29 14.19 7.86 7.88
CA ARG A 29 14.35 9.32 7.95
C ARG A 29 15.23 9.86 6.82
N GLU A 30 16.34 9.18 6.51
CA GLU A 30 17.23 9.56 5.40
C GLU A 30 16.51 9.45 4.05
N VAL A 31 15.80 8.35 3.80
CA VAL A 31 15.01 8.18 2.57
C VAL A 31 13.92 9.25 2.48
N ALA A 32 13.20 9.54 3.57
CA ALA A 32 12.17 10.58 3.60
C ALA A 32 12.75 11.98 3.29
N VAL A 33 13.93 12.32 3.81
CA VAL A 33 14.63 13.57 3.51
C VAL A 33 15.02 13.63 2.03
N VAL A 34 15.59 12.56 1.47
CA VAL A 34 16.00 12.51 0.04
C VAL A 34 14.78 12.61 -0.89
N VAL A 35 13.65 12.01 -0.52
CA VAL A 35 12.38 12.15 -1.25
C VAL A 35 11.87 13.59 -1.14
N GLY A 36 11.84 14.18 0.06
CA GLY A 36 11.43 15.56 0.29
C GLY A 36 12.26 16.56 -0.51
N LEU A 37 13.59 16.41 -0.51
CA LEU A 37 14.51 17.23 -1.31
C LEU A 37 14.32 17.03 -2.82
N SER A 38 14.03 15.80 -3.27
CA SER A 38 13.72 15.52 -4.67
C SER A 38 12.43 16.22 -5.12
N VAL A 39 11.40 16.23 -4.27
CA VAL A 39 10.13 16.93 -4.54
C VAL A 39 10.32 18.45 -4.52
N ALA A 40 11.05 18.98 -3.54
CA ALA A 40 11.36 20.41 -3.46
C ALA A 40 12.16 20.88 -4.68
N ASN A 41 13.15 20.10 -5.13
CA ASN A 41 13.92 20.41 -6.33
C ASN A 41 13.05 20.38 -7.60
N ALA A 42 12.15 19.38 -7.73
CA ALA A 42 11.22 19.33 -8.85
C ALA A 42 10.24 20.53 -8.86
N ALA A 43 9.74 20.93 -7.69
CA ALA A 43 8.90 22.12 -7.54
C ALA A 43 9.66 23.41 -7.89
N LEU A 44 10.93 23.53 -7.47
CA LEU A 44 11.80 24.66 -7.79
C LEU A 44 12.09 24.75 -9.30
N ILE A 45 12.44 23.62 -9.94
CA ILE A 45 12.65 23.56 -11.40
C ILE A 45 11.39 24.00 -12.14
N ARG A 46 10.21 23.52 -11.71
CA ARG A 46 8.92 23.92 -12.29
C ARG A 46 8.65 25.41 -12.10
N TRP A 47 8.88 25.96 -10.90
CA TRP A 47 8.71 27.38 -10.61
C TRP A 47 9.64 28.26 -11.46
N LEU A 48 10.91 27.87 -11.60
CA LEU A 48 11.88 28.55 -12.46
C LEU A 48 11.51 28.47 -13.95
N ALA A 49 11.01 27.32 -14.40
CA ALA A 49 10.54 27.14 -15.78
C ALA A 49 9.31 28.01 -16.09
N LEU A 50 8.38 28.13 -15.14
CA LEU A 50 7.21 29.00 -15.25
C LEU A 50 7.60 30.48 -15.26
N ARG A 51 8.59 30.90 -14.46
CA ARG A 51 9.12 32.28 -14.46
C ARG A 51 9.87 32.66 -15.74
N ARG A 52 10.50 31.69 -16.41
CA ARG A 52 11.21 31.91 -17.68
C ARG A 52 10.33 31.79 -18.92
N SER A 53 9.09 31.31 -18.78
CA SER A 53 8.12 31.18 -19.88
C SER A 53 7.46 32.52 -20.27
N GLY A 54 8.22 33.62 -20.24
CA GLY A 54 7.83 34.96 -20.67
C GLY A 54 8.51 35.44 -21.96
N SER A 55 9.34 34.61 -22.62
CA SER A 55 10.11 35.03 -23.81
C SER A 55 9.86 34.17 -25.07
N SER A 56 9.53 34.90 -26.14
CA SER A 56 9.24 34.61 -27.58
C SER A 56 9.33 33.19 -28.17
N PRO A 57 8.42 32.78 -29.10
CA PRO A 57 8.19 31.38 -29.48
C PRO A 57 9.12 30.78 -30.56
N ARG A 58 10.15 31.47 -31.05
CA ARG A 58 10.85 31.05 -32.29
C ARG A 58 12.08 30.14 -32.10
N SER A 59 12.73 30.11 -30.93
CA SER A 59 13.96 29.30 -30.71
C SER A 59 13.74 27.91 -30.08
N VAL A 60 12.52 27.59 -29.64
CA VAL A 60 12.23 26.40 -28.81
C VAL A 60 12.12 25.08 -29.62
N ARG A 61 12.08 25.15 -30.95
CA ARG A 61 11.77 23.97 -31.79
C ARG A 61 12.96 23.00 -31.93
N VAL A 62 14.19 23.50 -31.95
CA VAL A 62 15.42 22.68 -32.12
C VAL A 62 15.87 22.05 -30.79
N VAL A 63 15.69 22.76 -29.67
CA VAL A 63 16.02 22.23 -28.34
C VAL A 63 15.06 21.09 -27.96
N ARG A 64 13.76 21.22 -28.27
CA ARG A 64 12.72 20.19 -27.98
C ARG A 64 13.00 18.83 -28.60
N GLY A 65 13.63 18.73 -29.77
CA GLY A 65 13.97 17.45 -30.40
C GLY A 65 15.04 16.68 -29.63
N ARG A 66 16.10 17.38 -29.20
CA ARG A 66 17.19 16.80 -28.40
C ARG A 66 16.76 16.46 -26.97
N THR A 67 15.93 17.28 -26.34
CA THR A 67 15.41 16.98 -24.99
C THR A 67 14.46 15.77 -24.99
N ARG A 68 13.62 15.62 -26.03
CA ARG A 68 12.73 14.45 -26.17
C ARG A 68 13.52 13.15 -26.34
N ALA A 69 14.59 13.16 -27.14
CA ALA A 69 15.46 11.99 -27.30
C ALA A 69 16.20 11.62 -26.00
N LEU A 70 16.68 12.63 -25.25
CA LEU A 70 17.39 12.40 -23.98
C LEU A 70 16.46 11.93 -22.86
N VAL A 71 15.21 12.43 -22.80
CA VAL A 71 14.21 11.97 -21.83
C VAL A 71 13.72 10.57 -22.18
N ALA A 72 13.47 10.26 -23.45
CA ALA A 72 13.11 8.91 -23.88
C ALA A 72 14.23 7.90 -23.61
N ALA A 73 15.48 8.26 -23.93
CA ALA A 73 16.65 7.44 -23.61
C ALA A 73 16.83 7.28 -22.08
N GLY A 74 16.60 8.32 -21.29
CA GLY A 74 16.66 8.26 -19.83
C GLY A 74 15.57 7.37 -19.21
N VAL A 75 14.36 7.37 -19.76
CA VAL A 75 13.25 6.50 -19.33
C VAL A 75 13.51 5.05 -19.70
N VAL A 76 14.03 4.79 -20.90
CA VAL A 76 14.40 3.43 -21.35
C VAL A 76 15.57 2.90 -20.51
N LEU A 77 16.58 3.73 -20.22
CA LEU A 77 17.73 3.36 -19.40
C LEU A 77 17.32 3.14 -17.94
N ALA A 78 16.45 3.97 -17.38
CA ALA A 78 15.94 3.80 -16.02
C ALA A 78 15.01 2.58 -15.89
N GLY A 79 14.17 2.31 -16.89
CA GLY A 79 13.36 1.09 -16.97
C GLY A 79 14.23 -0.17 -17.12
N GLY A 80 15.25 -0.12 -17.97
CA GLY A 80 16.21 -1.21 -18.14
C GLY A 80 17.03 -1.48 -16.88
N LEU A 81 17.48 -0.44 -16.17
CA LEU A 81 18.20 -0.56 -14.91
C LEU A 81 17.32 -1.05 -13.75
N ALA A 82 16.02 -0.73 -13.75
CA ALA A 82 15.07 -1.25 -12.75
C ALA A 82 14.81 -2.76 -12.96
N VAL A 83 14.65 -3.20 -14.22
CA VAL A 83 14.49 -4.62 -14.57
C VAL A 83 15.77 -5.41 -14.30
N ALA A 84 16.94 -4.86 -14.66
CA ALA A 84 18.23 -5.50 -14.41
C ALA A 84 18.62 -5.51 -12.91
N GLY A 85 18.28 -4.45 -12.18
CA GLY A 85 18.50 -4.35 -10.74
C GLY A 85 17.69 -5.35 -9.93
N GLY A 86 16.46 -5.69 -10.38
CA GLY A 86 15.66 -6.76 -9.78
C GLY A 86 16.33 -8.13 -9.88
N SER A 87 17.00 -8.42 -11.02
CA SER A 87 17.72 -9.68 -11.23
C SER A 87 19.11 -9.76 -10.59
N LEU A 88 19.76 -8.63 -10.29
CA LEU A 88 21.11 -8.60 -9.70
C LEU A 88 21.12 -8.54 -8.17
N LEU A 89 19.98 -8.25 -7.53
CA LEU A 89 19.86 -8.10 -6.07
C LEU A 89 19.31 -9.35 -5.35
N GLY A 90 19.07 -10.44 -6.08
CA GLY A 90 18.69 -11.76 -5.55
C GLY A 90 19.86 -12.61 -5.03
N GLU A 91 21.12 -12.20 -5.26
CA GLU A 91 22.31 -12.93 -4.77
C GLU A 91 22.67 -12.54 -3.33
N GLY A 92 21.75 -12.86 -2.42
CA GLY A 92 21.91 -12.67 -0.98
C GLY A 92 21.94 -13.99 -0.22
N ARG A 93 22.74 -14.97 -0.70
CA ARG A 93 23.26 -16.20 -0.03
C ARG A 93 23.11 -17.46 -0.90
N ALA A 94 24.14 -17.75 -1.69
CA ALA A 94 24.47 -19.13 -2.09
C ALA A 94 26.00 -19.26 -2.12
N GLY A 95 26.54 -20.29 -1.48
CA GLY A 95 27.97 -20.61 -1.53
C GLY A 95 28.42 -20.96 -2.96
N PRO A 96 29.74 -21.04 -3.20
CA PRO A 96 30.28 -21.19 -4.54
C PRO A 96 30.13 -22.65 -5.00
N GLU A 97 29.01 -22.97 -5.66
CA GLU A 97 28.97 -24.06 -6.63
C GLU A 97 28.31 -23.56 -7.92
N ALA A 98 29.14 -23.45 -8.95
CA ALA A 98 28.74 -23.14 -10.30
C ALA A 98 27.63 -24.09 -10.75
N SER A 99 26.46 -23.55 -11.11
CA SER A 99 25.45 -24.30 -11.84
C SER A 99 24.70 -23.41 -12.84
N VAL A 100 25.06 -23.62 -14.10
CA VAL A 100 24.19 -23.75 -15.28
C VAL A 100 22.87 -22.98 -15.25
N VAL A 101 22.72 -22.07 -16.23
CA VAL A 101 21.47 -21.38 -16.60
C VAL A 101 20.28 -22.35 -16.60
N ARG A 102 19.46 -22.29 -15.55
CA ARG A 102 18.12 -22.90 -15.50
C ARG A 102 17.07 -21.85 -15.85
N PRO A 103 16.11 -22.14 -16.74
CA PRO A 103 14.99 -21.24 -16.97
C PRO A 103 14.03 -21.32 -15.76
N ALA A 104 13.66 -20.15 -15.24
CA ALA A 104 12.85 -19.90 -14.03
C ALA A 104 13.55 -20.23 -12.69
N GLY A 105 14.08 -19.19 -12.03
CA GLY A 105 14.70 -19.30 -10.70
C GLY A 105 13.69 -19.52 -9.56
N PRO A 106 14.18 -19.74 -8.32
CA PRO A 106 13.36 -19.97 -7.12
C PRO A 106 12.31 -18.89 -6.86
N GLU A 107 12.63 -17.64 -7.22
CA GLU A 107 11.75 -16.47 -7.03
C GLU A 107 10.53 -16.49 -7.97
N SER A 108 10.68 -16.97 -9.20
CA SER A 108 9.57 -17.10 -10.15
C SER A 108 8.59 -18.19 -9.71
N ALA A 109 9.10 -19.30 -9.15
CA ALA A 109 8.27 -20.38 -8.61
C ALA A 109 7.52 -19.94 -7.34
N ALA A 110 8.14 -19.15 -6.47
CA ALA A 110 7.48 -18.59 -5.29
C ALA A 110 6.30 -17.68 -5.67
N ARG A 111 6.48 -16.83 -6.69
CA ARG A 111 5.44 -15.92 -7.20
C ARG A 111 4.21 -16.69 -7.72
N LEU A 112 4.42 -17.78 -8.46
CA LEU A 112 3.31 -18.61 -8.93
C LEU A 112 2.52 -19.27 -7.80
N ASP A 113 3.15 -19.64 -6.68
CA ASP A 113 2.43 -20.14 -5.50
C ASP A 113 1.55 -19.05 -4.86
N HIS A 114 2.04 -17.81 -4.80
CA HIS A 114 1.24 -16.67 -4.32
C HIS A 114 -0.01 -16.46 -5.17
N TRP A 115 0.14 -16.51 -6.50
CA TRP A 115 -0.98 -16.38 -7.43
C TRP A 115 -1.97 -17.54 -7.29
N ARG A 116 -1.47 -18.77 -7.11
CA ARG A 116 -2.31 -19.95 -6.86
C ARG A 116 -3.15 -19.78 -5.58
N VAL A 117 -2.54 -19.31 -4.50
CA VAL A 117 -3.22 -19.05 -3.23
C VAL A 117 -4.28 -17.95 -3.40
N ALA A 118 -3.95 -16.85 -4.07
CA ALA A 118 -4.91 -15.77 -4.35
C ALA A 118 -6.13 -16.27 -5.13
N LEU A 119 -5.91 -17.08 -6.17
CA LEU A 119 -6.97 -17.68 -6.96
C LEU A 119 -7.81 -18.68 -6.15
N GLY A 120 -7.20 -19.40 -5.20
CA GLY A 120 -7.90 -20.25 -4.23
C GLY A 120 -8.86 -19.44 -3.37
N GLY A 121 -8.39 -18.33 -2.78
CA GLY A 121 -9.23 -17.43 -1.99
C GLY A 121 -10.37 -16.80 -2.80
N PHE A 122 -10.09 -16.41 -4.05
CA PHE A 122 -11.15 -15.93 -4.96
C PHE A 122 -12.21 -17.00 -5.23
N ALA A 123 -11.80 -18.27 -5.41
CA ALA A 123 -12.75 -19.36 -5.61
C ALA A 123 -13.62 -19.64 -4.37
N GLU A 124 -13.12 -19.38 -3.15
CA GLU A 124 -13.89 -19.51 -1.91
C GLU A 124 -14.95 -18.40 -1.76
N SER A 125 -14.63 -17.15 -2.14
CA SER A 125 -15.54 -15.99 -2.03
C SER A 125 -15.47 -15.08 -3.27
N PRO A 126 -16.10 -15.47 -4.40
CA PRO A 126 -15.86 -14.83 -5.69
C PRO A 126 -16.45 -13.43 -5.83
N LEU A 127 -17.50 -13.09 -5.08
CA LEU A 127 -18.15 -11.78 -5.22
C LEU A 127 -17.52 -10.71 -4.32
N LEU A 128 -17.29 -11.06 -3.05
CA LEU A 128 -16.89 -10.11 -2.00
C LEU A 128 -15.48 -10.35 -1.44
N GLY A 129 -14.86 -11.49 -1.76
CA GLY A 129 -13.55 -11.88 -1.24
C GLY A 129 -13.56 -12.22 0.26
N GLY A 130 -12.37 -12.39 0.82
CA GLY A 130 -12.16 -12.65 2.25
C GLY A 130 -12.19 -11.41 3.16
N GLY A 131 -12.19 -10.21 2.57
CA GLY A 131 -12.03 -8.91 3.23
C GLY A 131 -10.67 -8.27 2.94
N ALA A 132 -10.60 -6.93 2.98
CA ALA A 132 -9.35 -6.19 2.74
C ALA A 132 -8.25 -6.51 3.78
N GLY A 133 -7.03 -6.76 3.31
CA GLY A 133 -5.86 -7.11 4.12
C GLY A 133 -5.88 -8.54 4.68
N THR A 134 -6.68 -9.44 4.10
CA THR A 134 -6.80 -10.84 4.56
C THR A 134 -5.90 -11.81 3.81
N TYR A 135 -5.22 -11.37 2.76
CA TYR A 135 -4.33 -12.24 2.00
C TYR A 135 -3.22 -12.85 2.86
N GLU A 136 -2.66 -12.11 3.84
CA GLU A 136 -1.66 -12.66 4.77
C GLU A 136 -2.19 -13.88 5.55
N LEU A 137 -3.46 -13.88 5.95
CA LEU A 137 -4.10 -14.99 6.66
C LEU A 137 -4.32 -16.19 5.73
N LEU A 138 -4.79 -15.93 4.51
CA LEU A 138 -4.98 -16.93 3.47
C LEU A 138 -3.65 -17.61 3.11
N SER A 139 -2.60 -16.81 2.90
CA SER A 139 -1.23 -17.27 2.68
C SER A 139 -0.74 -18.15 3.83
N GLN A 140 -0.94 -17.76 5.09
CA GLN A 140 -0.54 -18.59 6.24
C GLN A 140 -1.22 -19.96 6.27
N ARG A 141 -2.47 -20.05 5.79
CA ARG A 141 -3.26 -21.27 5.74
C ARG A 141 -2.88 -22.19 4.58
N GLU A 142 -2.58 -21.63 3.40
CA GLU A 142 -2.52 -22.39 2.14
C GLU A 142 -1.16 -22.41 1.43
N ARG A 143 -0.19 -21.62 1.90
CA ARG A 143 1.15 -21.53 1.29
C ARG A 143 1.88 -22.87 1.29
N SER A 144 2.53 -23.18 0.17
CA SER A 144 3.46 -24.30 0.08
C SER A 144 4.86 -23.95 0.59
N VAL A 145 5.23 -22.67 0.52
CA VAL A 145 6.54 -22.14 0.93
C VAL A 145 6.44 -21.54 2.34
N ARG A 146 7.39 -21.90 3.23
CA ARG A 146 7.41 -21.43 4.64
C ARG A 146 7.86 -19.98 4.85
N ALA A 147 8.01 -19.18 3.79
CA ALA A 147 8.27 -17.74 3.89
C ALA A 147 7.00 -16.97 4.30
N ALA A 148 7.12 -16.05 5.27
CA ALA A 148 6.01 -15.19 5.65
C ALA A 148 5.78 -14.16 4.53
N VAL A 149 4.66 -14.30 3.83
CA VAL A 149 4.29 -13.44 2.70
C VAL A 149 2.97 -12.77 3.02
N ARG A 150 2.93 -11.45 2.85
CA ARG A 150 1.78 -10.61 3.21
C ARG A 150 0.87 -10.30 2.04
N ASP A 151 1.41 -10.39 0.82
CA ASP A 151 0.81 -9.81 -0.38
C ASP A 151 0.89 -10.82 -1.54
N ALA A 152 -0.02 -10.74 -2.52
CA ALA A 152 -0.11 -11.75 -3.58
C ALA A 152 0.97 -11.60 -4.66
N HIS A 153 1.82 -10.57 -4.56
CA HIS A 153 2.72 -10.16 -5.64
C HIS A 153 1.95 -10.00 -6.97
N SER A 154 0.73 -9.46 -6.91
CA SER A 154 -0.10 -9.10 -8.05
C SER A 154 -1.34 -8.37 -7.53
N LEU A 155 -1.39 -7.06 -7.73
CA LEU A 155 -2.54 -6.22 -7.37
C LEU A 155 -3.90 -6.82 -7.79
N PRO A 156 -4.12 -7.26 -9.05
CA PRO A 156 -5.41 -7.78 -9.46
C PRO A 156 -5.77 -9.09 -8.77
N LEU A 157 -4.82 -10.00 -8.57
CA LEU A 157 -5.09 -11.27 -7.90
C LEU A 157 -5.34 -11.10 -6.41
N GLU A 158 -4.62 -10.19 -5.77
CA GLU A 158 -4.87 -9.83 -4.38
C GLU A 158 -6.27 -9.22 -4.19
N LEU A 159 -6.68 -8.28 -5.05
CA LEU A 159 -8.04 -7.74 -5.00
C LEU A 159 -9.09 -8.80 -5.23
N LEU A 160 -8.85 -9.79 -6.09
CA LEU A 160 -9.78 -10.90 -6.30
C LEU A 160 -9.91 -11.75 -5.01
N ALA A 161 -8.80 -12.07 -4.36
CA ALA A 161 -8.82 -12.84 -3.11
C ALA A 161 -9.50 -12.06 -1.96
N GLU A 162 -9.24 -10.76 -1.86
CA GLU A 162 -9.66 -9.93 -0.73
C GLU A 162 -11.01 -9.26 -0.91
N LEU A 163 -11.33 -8.78 -2.10
CA LEU A 163 -12.52 -7.98 -2.40
C LEU A 163 -13.40 -8.58 -3.50
N GLY A 164 -13.02 -9.75 -4.03
CA GLY A 164 -13.75 -10.46 -5.06
C GLY A 164 -13.86 -9.68 -6.38
N ALA A 165 -14.80 -10.12 -7.20
CA ALA A 165 -15.09 -9.52 -8.49
C ALA A 165 -15.52 -8.05 -8.38
N VAL A 166 -16.18 -7.66 -7.29
CA VAL A 166 -16.62 -6.27 -7.07
C VAL A 166 -15.42 -5.34 -6.89
N GLY A 167 -14.50 -5.67 -6.00
CA GLY A 167 -13.28 -4.88 -5.79
C GLY A 167 -12.43 -4.80 -7.06
N PHE A 168 -12.22 -5.94 -7.72
CA PHE A 168 -11.50 -5.99 -8.99
C PHE A 168 -12.15 -5.10 -10.06
N ALA A 169 -13.48 -5.17 -10.23
CA ALA A 169 -14.20 -4.37 -11.22
C ALA A 169 -14.08 -2.86 -10.95
N LEU A 170 -14.15 -2.44 -9.69
CA LEU A 170 -13.96 -1.03 -9.31
C LEU A 170 -12.55 -0.53 -9.67
N LEU A 171 -11.52 -1.31 -9.33
CA LEU A 171 -10.13 -0.97 -9.67
C LEU A 171 -9.92 -0.92 -11.20
N ALA A 172 -10.36 -1.97 -11.91
CA ALA A 172 -10.23 -2.05 -13.37
C ALA A 172 -10.94 -0.86 -14.04
N THR A 173 -12.13 -0.50 -13.58
CA THR A 173 -12.88 0.66 -14.07
C THR A 173 -12.10 1.95 -13.83
N ALA A 174 -11.56 2.16 -12.62
CA ALA A 174 -10.78 3.35 -12.30
C ALA A 174 -9.54 3.49 -13.21
N ILE A 175 -8.78 2.41 -13.39
CA ILE A 175 -7.59 2.40 -14.27
C ILE A 175 -8.00 2.70 -15.71
N VAL A 176 -9.04 2.04 -16.24
CA VAL A 176 -9.53 2.26 -17.61
C VAL A 176 -9.98 3.71 -17.81
N LEU A 177 -10.70 4.31 -16.85
CA LEU A 177 -11.13 5.70 -16.94
C LEU A 177 -9.94 6.67 -16.97
N VAL A 178 -8.92 6.45 -16.14
CA VAL A 178 -7.68 7.25 -16.16
C VAL A 178 -6.99 7.12 -17.51
N LEU A 179 -6.77 5.90 -18.00
CA LEU A 179 -6.14 5.67 -19.31
C LEU A 179 -6.93 6.31 -20.45
N ARG A 180 -8.26 6.23 -20.44
CA ARG A 180 -9.13 6.89 -21.42
C ARG A 180 -9.00 8.41 -21.39
N GLY A 181 -8.98 9.01 -20.20
CA GLY A 181 -8.75 10.45 -20.06
C GLY A 181 -7.38 10.87 -20.59
N LEU A 182 -6.34 10.08 -20.31
CA LEU A 182 -4.99 10.34 -20.82
C LEU A 182 -4.92 10.19 -22.34
N MET A 183 -5.56 9.17 -22.92
CA MET A 183 -5.67 8.99 -24.37
C MET A 183 -6.44 10.12 -25.05
N ALA A 184 -7.50 10.64 -24.42
CA ALA A 184 -8.22 11.81 -24.94
C ALA A 184 -7.32 13.05 -24.97
N GLY A 185 -6.49 13.23 -23.94
CA GLY A 185 -5.53 14.33 -23.84
C GLY A 185 -4.45 14.34 -24.94
N LEU A 186 -4.20 13.22 -25.61
CA LEU A 186 -3.29 13.15 -26.77
C LEU A 186 -3.73 14.04 -27.94
N ARG A 187 -5.01 14.42 -27.99
CA ARG A 187 -5.58 15.33 -29.00
C ARG A 187 -5.44 16.82 -28.64
N THR A 188 -4.85 17.13 -27.47
CA THR A 188 -4.69 18.51 -26.98
C THR A 188 -3.33 19.10 -27.35
N ALA A 189 -3.16 20.42 -27.14
CA ALA A 189 -1.87 21.09 -27.30
C ALA A 189 -0.75 20.52 -26.41
N ASN A 190 -1.12 19.87 -25.29
CA ASN A 190 -0.19 19.27 -24.32
C ASN A 190 0.07 17.78 -24.58
N ARG A 191 -0.09 17.29 -25.82
CA ARG A 191 0.03 15.87 -26.18
C ARG A 191 1.26 15.15 -25.61
N ASP A 192 2.41 15.84 -25.51
CA ASP A 192 3.65 15.25 -25.01
C ASP A 192 3.55 14.89 -23.51
N LEU A 193 2.89 15.74 -22.71
CA LEU A 193 2.62 15.46 -21.30
C LEU A 193 1.70 14.24 -21.16
N PHE A 194 0.61 14.22 -21.92
CA PHE A 194 -0.34 13.11 -21.90
C PHE A 194 0.29 11.79 -22.36
N ALA A 195 1.11 11.82 -23.40
CA ALA A 195 1.84 10.64 -23.89
C ALA A 195 2.81 10.10 -22.82
N ALA A 196 3.57 10.98 -22.17
CA ALA A 196 4.48 10.59 -21.09
C ALA A 196 3.72 10.01 -19.89
N THR A 197 2.67 10.68 -19.43
CA THR A 197 1.84 10.20 -18.31
C THR A 197 1.15 8.88 -18.65
N LEU A 198 0.63 8.72 -19.87
CA LEU A 198 0.02 7.48 -20.33
C LEU A 198 1.03 6.32 -20.31
N ALA A 199 2.24 6.54 -20.84
CA ALA A 199 3.29 5.53 -20.85
C ALA A 199 3.70 5.09 -19.44
N VAL A 200 3.90 6.06 -18.53
CA VAL A 200 4.23 5.78 -17.11
C VAL A 200 3.10 5.03 -16.42
N THR A 201 1.83 5.42 -16.65
CA THR A 201 0.67 4.77 -16.05
C THR A 201 0.48 3.34 -16.57
N ALA A 202 0.69 3.12 -17.86
CA ALA A 202 0.64 1.78 -18.46
C ALA A 202 1.75 0.88 -17.92
N ALA A 203 2.98 1.38 -17.84
CA ALA A 203 4.11 0.65 -17.26
C ALA A 203 3.86 0.30 -15.79
N TRP A 204 3.38 1.25 -14.99
CA TRP A 204 2.98 1.00 -13.60
C TRP A 204 1.86 -0.04 -13.50
N SER A 205 0.84 0.01 -14.36
CA SER A 205 -0.28 -0.94 -14.33
C SER A 205 0.17 -2.37 -14.62
N VAL A 206 1.06 -2.55 -15.61
CA VAL A 206 1.66 -3.85 -15.93
C VAL A 206 2.53 -4.35 -14.77
N HIS A 207 3.35 -3.47 -14.18
CA HIS A 207 4.21 -3.85 -13.06
C HIS A 207 3.40 -4.23 -11.82
N ALA A 208 2.39 -3.43 -11.46
CA ALA A 208 1.49 -3.71 -10.35
C ALA A 208 0.68 -5.01 -10.55
N ALA A 209 0.45 -5.42 -11.81
CA ALA A 209 -0.18 -6.69 -12.10
C ALA A 209 0.73 -7.91 -11.85
N ILE A 210 2.05 -7.70 -11.80
CA ILE A 210 3.05 -8.77 -11.72
C ILE A 210 3.74 -8.80 -10.36
N ASP A 211 3.84 -7.67 -9.65
CA ASP A 211 4.60 -7.53 -8.40
C ASP A 211 3.88 -6.67 -7.35
N TRP A 212 4.40 -6.66 -6.12
CA TRP A 212 3.82 -6.00 -4.94
C TRP A 212 4.22 -4.53 -4.76
N ASP A 213 5.18 -4.02 -5.54
CA ASP A 213 5.76 -2.68 -5.35
C ASP A 213 4.71 -1.54 -5.41
N TRP A 214 3.51 -1.82 -5.92
CA TRP A 214 2.38 -0.89 -5.91
C TRP A 214 1.97 -0.46 -4.49
N GLU A 215 2.26 -1.26 -3.46
CA GLU A 215 2.02 -0.91 -2.07
C GLU A 215 2.96 0.16 -1.54
N MET A 216 4.13 0.30 -2.17
CA MET A 216 5.12 1.28 -1.76
C MET A 216 4.66 2.68 -2.18
N PRO A 217 4.40 3.61 -1.25
CA PRO A 217 3.89 4.94 -1.60
C PRO A 217 4.82 5.70 -2.55
N VAL A 218 6.13 5.45 -2.47
CA VAL A 218 7.14 6.06 -3.36
C VAL A 218 6.99 5.64 -4.83
N VAL A 219 6.41 4.48 -5.10
CA VAL A 219 6.16 3.96 -6.46
C VAL A 219 4.84 4.49 -7.00
N THR A 220 3.78 4.41 -6.19
CA THR A 220 2.42 4.62 -6.66
C THR A 220 1.95 6.08 -6.59
N LEU A 221 2.30 6.82 -5.53
CA LEU A 221 1.85 8.21 -5.38
C LEU A 221 2.31 9.15 -6.52
N PRO A 222 3.57 9.08 -7.02
CA PRO A 222 3.98 9.93 -8.13
C PRO A 222 3.19 9.67 -9.41
N VAL A 223 2.83 8.41 -9.70
CA VAL A 223 2.03 8.05 -10.88
C VAL A 223 0.65 8.70 -10.80
N PHE A 224 -0.06 8.53 -9.68
CA PHE A 224 -1.38 9.13 -9.51
C PHE A 224 -1.34 10.66 -9.45
N ALA A 225 -0.29 11.26 -8.87
CA ALA A 225 -0.10 12.71 -8.88
C ALA A 225 0.09 13.25 -10.31
N LEU A 226 0.87 12.56 -11.15
CA LEU A 226 1.02 12.90 -12.57
C LEU A 226 -0.29 12.75 -13.34
N CYS A 227 -1.05 11.67 -13.09
CA CYS A 227 -2.38 11.48 -13.66
C CYS A 227 -3.31 12.63 -13.29
N GLY A 228 -3.40 12.99 -12.01
CA GLY A 228 -4.23 14.09 -11.54
C GLY A 228 -3.84 15.43 -12.16
N ALA A 229 -2.55 15.74 -12.22
CA ALA A 229 -2.05 16.96 -12.84
C ALA A 229 -2.32 17.03 -14.35
N ALA A 230 -2.16 15.90 -15.06
CA ALA A 230 -2.41 15.82 -16.50
C ALA A 230 -3.91 15.92 -16.82
N LEU A 231 -4.74 15.13 -16.12
CA LEU A 231 -6.19 15.14 -16.30
C LEU A 231 -6.82 16.48 -15.90
N GLY A 232 -6.28 17.15 -14.87
CA GLY A 232 -6.70 18.51 -14.50
C GLY A 232 -6.32 19.59 -15.52
N ALA A 233 -5.42 19.29 -16.46
CA ALA A 233 -5.05 20.17 -17.56
C ALA A 233 -5.86 19.92 -18.84
N LEU A 234 -6.83 18.98 -18.82
CA LEU A 234 -7.77 18.82 -19.92
C LEU A 234 -8.62 20.10 -20.06
N PRO A 235 -8.82 20.61 -21.29
CA PRO A 235 -9.74 21.71 -21.52
C PRO A 235 -11.11 21.35 -20.94
N ALA A 236 -11.71 22.27 -20.18
CA ALA A 236 -13.12 22.14 -19.87
C ALA A 236 -13.87 22.10 -21.20
N ALA A 237 -14.76 21.12 -21.38
CA ALA A 237 -15.72 21.16 -22.47
C ALA A 237 -16.66 22.33 -22.18
N THR A 238 -16.26 23.54 -22.59
CA THR A 238 -17.13 24.71 -22.63
C THR A 238 -18.20 24.42 -23.67
N ASP A 239 -19.47 24.65 -23.30
CA ASP A 239 -20.63 24.59 -24.20
C ASP A 239 -20.60 25.78 -25.18
N GLU A 240 -19.52 25.93 -25.94
CA GLU A 240 -19.44 26.92 -27.02
C GLU A 240 -19.32 26.19 -28.36
N GLY A 241 -20.40 26.27 -29.16
CA GLY A 241 -20.38 25.96 -30.58
C GLY A 241 -21.28 24.80 -31.02
N GLN A 242 -22.60 24.94 -30.86
CA GLN A 242 -23.49 24.47 -31.94
C GLN A 242 -23.10 25.28 -33.18
N ASP A 243 -22.44 24.66 -34.15
CA ASP A 243 -22.52 24.93 -35.60
C ASP A 243 -21.42 24.12 -36.31
N GLY A 244 -21.73 22.85 -36.60
CA GLY A 244 -20.84 21.99 -37.40
C GLY A 244 -21.37 20.55 -37.53
N PRO A 245 -21.86 20.12 -38.71
CA PRO A 245 -22.40 18.79 -38.91
C PRO A 245 -21.27 17.79 -39.21
N SER A 246 -20.46 17.46 -38.22
CA SER A 246 -19.64 16.23 -38.23
C SER A 246 -18.89 16.07 -36.91
N SER A 247 -19.44 15.30 -35.98
CA SER A 247 -18.60 14.62 -34.99
C SER A 247 -19.30 13.37 -34.47
N LEU A 248 -18.58 12.25 -34.57
CA LEU A 248 -18.88 10.99 -33.90
C LEU A 248 -19.19 11.27 -32.42
N PRO A 249 -20.10 10.49 -31.80
CA PRO A 249 -20.45 10.67 -30.39
C PRO A 249 -19.18 10.55 -29.53
N SER A 250 -18.64 11.69 -29.13
CA SER A 250 -17.67 11.76 -28.06
C SER A 250 -18.37 11.17 -26.86
N ALA A 251 -17.84 10.07 -26.31
CA ALA A 251 -18.35 9.45 -25.12
C ALA A 251 -18.28 10.47 -23.98
N ALA A 252 -19.34 11.27 -23.86
CA ALA A 252 -19.55 12.23 -22.81
C ALA A 252 -19.67 11.41 -21.53
N GLY A 253 -18.54 11.21 -20.85
CA GLY A 253 -18.57 10.73 -19.49
C GLY A 253 -19.49 11.64 -18.66
N PRO A 254 -20.13 11.10 -17.61
CA PRO A 254 -21.06 11.88 -16.80
C PRO A 254 -20.39 13.17 -16.34
N ARG A 255 -20.87 14.31 -16.86
CA ARG A 255 -20.42 15.63 -16.42
C ARG A 255 -20.90 15.78 -14.99
N ILE A 256 -19.99 15.69 -14.02
CA ILE A 256 -20.27 16.04 -12.64
C ILE A 256 -20.63 17.52 -12.66
N GLY A 257 -21.93 17.82 -12.51
CA GLY A 257 -22.44 19.19 -12.53
C GLY A 257 -21.65 20.05 -11.55
N THR A 258 -21.55 21.34 -11.82
CA THR A 258 -20.84 22.30 -10.94
C THR A 258 -21.32 22.19 -9.48
N ALA A 259 -22.61 21.88 -9.29
CA ALA A 259 -23.25 21.62 -8.00
C ALA A 259 -22.81 20.31 -7.30
N ALA A 260 -22.33 19.30 -8.03
CA ALA A 260 -21.88 18.01 -7.48
C ALA A 260 -20.40 18.01 -7.07
N ARG A 261 -19.62 19.03 -7.48
CA ARG A 261 -18.20 19.19 -7.08
C ARG A 261 -17.97 19.29 -5.56
N PRO A 262 -18.74 20.07 -4.77
CA PRO A 262 -18.57 20.09 -3.32
C PRO A 262 -18.87 18.73 -2.69
N ALA A 263 -19.86 17.99 -3.20
CA ALA A 263 -20.17 16.66 -2.72
C ALA A 263 -19.04 15.66 -3.01
N VAL A 264 -18.48 15.68 -4.22
CA VAL A 264 -17.31 14.86 -4.57
C VAL A 264 -16.09 15.23 -3.73
N GLY A 265 -15.84 16.53 -3.53
CA GLY A 265 -14.79 17.02 -2.65
C GLY A 265 -14.95 16.52 -1.20
N ALA A 266 -16.17 16.59 -0.66
CA ALA A 266 -16.49 16.09 0.67
C ALA A 266 -16.30 14.56 0.78
N VAL A 267 -16.71 13.79 -0.22
CA VAL A 267 -16.48 12.33 -0.27
C VAL A 267 -14.99 12.01 -0.31
N LEU A 268 -14.20 12.70 -1.14
CA LEU A 268 -12.75 12.50 -1.20
C LEU A 268 -12.09 12.85 0.14
N LEU A 269 -12.49 13.95 0.77
CA LEU A 269 -12.04 14.32 2.12
C LEU A 269 -12.40 13.26 3.16
N ALA A 270 -13.61 12.71 3.11
CA ALA A 270 -14.05 11.63 4.00
C ALA A 270 -13.23 10.35 3.78
N VAL A 271 -12.94 9.98 2.53
CA VAL A 271 -12.08 8.85 2.18
C VAL A 271 -10.66 9.05 2.71
N VAL A 272 -10.08 10.24 2.53
CA VAL A 272 -8.74 10.57 3.06
C VAL A 272 -8.74 10.54 4.59
N ALA A 273 -9.77 11.09 5.24
CA ALA A 273 -9.91 11.06 6.69
C ALA A 273 -10.01 9.61 7.21
N LEU A 274 -10.84 8.78 6.57
CA LEU A 274 -10.97 7.37 6.92
C LEU A 274 -9.64 6.61 6.73
N ALA A 275 -8.97 6.80 5.59
CA ALA A 275 -7.67 6.18 5.33
C ALA A 275 -6.61 6.63 6.36
N THR A 276 -6.65 7.90 6.78
CA THR A 276 -5.75 8.43 7.82
C THR A 276 -6.04 7.79 9.18
N VAL A 277 -7.31 7.69 9.57
CA VAL A 277 -7.72 7.02 10.82
C VAL A 277 -7.31 5.56 10.82
N VAL A 278 -7.53 4.84 9.72
CA VAL A 278 -7.10 3.44 9.56
C VAL A 278 -5.57 3.33 9.62
N GLY A 279 -4.84 4.21 8.94
CA GLY A 279 -3.38 4.25 8.95
C GLY A 279 -2.81 4.49 10.35
N LEU A 280 -3.37 5.46 11.09
CA LEU A 280 -2.98 5.73 12.49
C LEU A 280 -3.28 4.52 13.39
N SER A 281 -4.44 3.88 13.21
CA SER A 281 -4.80 2.66 13.92
C SER A 281 -3.78 1.53 13.67
N GLN A 282 -3.31 1.37 12.42
CA GLN A 282 -2.30 0.38 12.07
C GLN A 282 -0.94 0.67 12.71
N VAL A 283 -0.50 1.93 12.76
CA VAL A 283 0.76 2.33 13.42
C VAL A 283 0.71 1.99 14.91
N GLN A 284 -0.40 2.31 15.58
CA GLN A 284 -0.57 1.99 17.01
C GLN A 284 -0.65 0.47 17.26
N LEU A 285 -1.33 -0.29 16.40
CA LEU A 285 -1.38 -1.75 16.49
C LEU A 285 0.02 -2.36 16.36
N ARG A 286 0.81 -1.93 15.38
CA ARG A 286 2.20 -2.37 15.20
C ARG A 286 3.05 -2.08 16.45
N GLY A 287 2.91 -0.88 17.02
CA GLY A 287 3.56 -0.51 18.29
C GLY A 287 3.14 -1.42 19.45
N THR A 288 1.84 -1.71 19.57
CA THR A 288 1.29 -2.61 20.60
C THR A 288 1.84 -4.03 20.47
N VAL A 289 1.92 -4.55 19.24
CA VAL A 289 2.50 -5.88 18.95
C VAL A 289 3.99 -5.91 19.29
N ALA A 290 4.75 -4.88 18.90
CA ALA A 290 6.17 -4.78 19.19
C ALA A 290 6.45 -4.73 20.70
N ALA A 291 5.74 -3.87 21.44
CA ALA A 291 5.83 -3.77 22.89
C ALA A 291 5.48 -5.11 23.58
N THR A 292 4.42 -5.79 23.11
CA THR A 292 4.03 -7.11 23.65
C THR A 292 5.10 -8.17 23.40
N ARG A 293 5.73 -8.17 22.20
CA ARG A 293 6.83 -9.09 21.86
C ARG A 293 8.09 -8.83 22.68
N ALA A 294 8.41 -7.55 22.91
CA ALA A 294 9.50 -7.13 23.79
C ALA A 294 9.23 -7.40 25.28
N GLY A 295 8.00 -7.76 25.64
CA GLY A 295 7.59 -7.99 27.03
C GLY A 295 7.25 -6.72 27.81
N ASP A 296 7.25 -5.55 27.16
CA ASP A 296 6.84 -4.29 27.76
C ASP A 296 5.31 -4.16 27.80
N CYS A 297 4.74 -4.75 28.83
CA CYS A 297 3.30 -4.73 29.07
C CYS A 297 2.75 -3.37 29.54
N ARG A 298 3.59 -2.39 29.90
CA ARG A 298 3.11 -1.03 30.19
C ARG A 298 2.91 -0.27 28.89
N ALA A 299 3.93 -0.26 28.03
CA ALA A 299 3.84 0.38 26.72
C ALA A 299 2.74 -0.25 25.85
N ALA A 300 2.63 -1.59 25.84
CA ALA A 300 1.56 -2.27 25.10
C ALA A 300 0.16 -1.88 25.61
N GLY A 301 -0.02 -1.71 26.92
CA GLY A 301 -1.29 -1.30 27.50
C GLY A 301 -1.67 0.14 27.16
N ALA A 302 -0.71 1.06 27.24
CA ALA A 302 -0.92 2.47 26.88
C ALA A 302 -1.32 2.63 25.41
N LEU A 303 -0.55 2.04 24.50
CA LEU A 303 -0.83 2.06 23.06
C LEU A 303 -2.18 1.40 22.72
N ALA A 304 -2.53 0.32 23.41
CA ALA A 304 -3.83 -0.33 23.21
C ALA A 304 -5.02 0.52 23.70
N SER A 305 -4.83 1.35 24.73
CA SER A 305 -5.88 2.23 25.27
C SER A 305 -6.11 3.50 24.47
N GLU A 306 -5.12 3.92 23.66
CA GLU A 306 -5.22 5.11 22.81
C GLU A 306 -5.95 4.85 21.48
N LEU A 307 -6.26 3.60 21.15
CA LEU A 307 -6.97 3.22 19.93
C LEU A 307 -8.42 3.73 19.96
N PRO A 308 -8.79 4.79 19.22
CA PRO A 308 -10.10 5.44 19.33
C PRO A 308 -11.23 4.59 18.75
N THR A 309 -10.89 3.58 17.95
CA THR A 309 -11.81 2.75 17.18
C THR A 309 -11.43 1.29 17.33
N SER A 310 -11.61 0.74 18.54
CA SER A 310 -11.46 -0.70 18.69
C SER A 310 -12.69 -1.40 18.10
N LEU A 311 -12.75 -1.53 16.78
CA LEU A 311 -13.48 -2.61 16.08
C LEU A 311 -12.63 -3.89 16.05
N ARG A 312 -11.34 -3.77 16.37
CA ARG A 312 -10.32 -4.82 16.26
C ARG A 312 -10.22 -5.66 17.55
N PRO A 313 -10.29 -7.00 17.49
CA PRO A 313 -10.17 -7.86 18.67
C PRO A 313 -8.73 -7.95 19.21
N GLU A 314 -7.71 -7.76 18.37
CA GLU A 314 -6.32 -8.10 18.67
C GLU A 314 -5.70 -7.26 19.79
N PRO A 315 -5.86 -5.91 19.85
CA PRO A 315 -5.33 -5.11 20.95
C PRO A 315 -5.82 -5.61 22.32
N HIS A 316 -7.08 -6.01 22.41
CA HIS A 316 -7.64 -6.56 23.63
C HIS A 316 -7.05 -7.94 23.99
N ALA A 317 -6.79 -8.79 23.00
CA ALA A 317 -6.10 -10.05 23.21
C ALA A 317 -4.65 -9.86 23.70
N MET A 318 -3.95 -8.84 23.20
CA MET A 318 -2.61 -8.48 23.67
C MET A 318 -2.62 -7.98 25.12
N VAL A 319 -3.55 -7.10 25.49
CA VAL A 319 -3.74 -6.66 26.88
C VAL A 319 -3.99 -7.86 27.80
N ALA A 320 -4.87 -8.78 27.40
CA ALA A 320 -5.14 -9.98 28.17
C ALA A 320 -3.91 -10.87 28.36
N ARG A 321 -3.08 -11.01 27.33
CA ARG A 321 -1.81 -11.77 27.42
C ARG A 321 -0.87 -11.16 28.46
N CYS A 322 -0.78 -9.83 28.51
CA CYS A 322 0.00 -9.11 29.49
C CYS A 322 -0.54 -9.26 30.92
N GLU A 323 -1.85 -9.13 31.10
CA GLU A 323 -2.49 -9.34 32.40
C GLU A 323 -2.32 -10.78 32.89
N LEU A 324 -2.39 -11.79 32.01
CA LEU A 324 -2.09 -13.18 32.37
C LEU A 324 -0.63 -13.39 32.78
N ARG A 325 0.33 -12.68 32.19
CA ARG A 325 1.74 -12.73 32.62
C ARG A 325 1.88 -12.14 34.03
N ARG A 326 1.26 -11.00 34.31
CA ARG A 326 1.24 -10.38 35.64
C ARG A 326 0.56 -11.28 36.68
N ALA A 327 -0.56 -11.92 36.32
CA ALA A 327 -1.24 -12.88 37.19
C ALA A 327 -0.35 -14.07 37.57
N ARG A 328 0.53 -14.54 36.67
CA ARG A 328 1.48 -15.63 36.97
C ARG A 328 2.62 -15.19 37.88
N ALA A 329 3.01 -13.92 37.82
CA ALA A 329 4.08 -13.35 38.63
C ALA A 329 3.60 -12.84 40.01
N SER A 330 2.29 -12.79 40.25
CA SER A 330 1.66 -12.30 41.48
C SER A 330 1.01 -13.44 42.28
N SER A 331 0.63 -13.15 43.52
CA SER A 331 -0.03 -14.10 44.42
C SER A 331 -1.29 -13.48 45.04
N GLY A 332 -2.12 -14.32 45.68
CA GLY A 332 -3.31 -13.89 46.41
C GLY A 332 -4.26 -12.99 45.61
N ALA A 333 -4.71 -11.91 46.25
CA ALA A 333 -5.70 -10.99 45.68
C ALA A 333 -5.21 -10.27 44.40
N GLU A 334 -3.90 -10.00 44.28
CA GLU A 334 -3.33 -9.34 43.09
C GLU A 334 -3.37 -10.24 41.86
N ARG A 335 -3.03 -11.52 42.03
CA ARG A 335 -3.18 -12.53 40.98
C ARG A 335 -4.61 -12.62 40.47
N ARG A 336 -5.59 -12.60 41.39
CA ARG A 336 -7.02 -12.60 41.03
C ARG A 336 -7.41 -11.35 40.23
N ARG A 337 -7.00 -10.15 40.66
CA ARG A 337 -7.27 -8.90 39.95
C ARG A 337 -6.74 -8.91 38.52
N HIS A 338 -5.50 -9.38 38.31
CA HIS A 338 -4.94 -9.50 36.96
C HIS A 338 -5.67 -10.54 36.10
N ALA A 339 -6.07 -11.68 36.68
CA ALA A 339 -6.86 -12.67 35.96
C ALA A 339 -8.24 -12.13 35.55
N GLU A 340 -8.90 -11.35 36.40
CA GLU A 340 -10.18 -10.70 36.09
C GLU A 340 -10.05 -9.66 34.97
N ARG A 341 -9.00 -8.84 34.98
CA ARG A 341 -8.70 -7.91 33.87
C ARG A 341 -8.44 -8.64 32.56
N ALA A 342 -7.73 -9.77 32.60
CA ALA A 342 -7.52 -10.60 31.42
C ALA A 342 -8.84 -11.18 30.87
N ILE A 343 -9.76 -11.62 31.74
CA ILE A 343 -11.10 -12.07 31.34
C ILE A 343 -11.87 -10.94 30.66
N ALA A 344 -11.87 -9.75 31.24
CA ALA A 344 -12.57 -8.60 30.67
C ALA A 344 -12.02 -8.22 29.28
N ALA A 345 -10.70 -8.23 29.12
CA ALA A 345 -10.04 -7.95 27.86
C ALA A 345 -10.34 -9.04 26.81
N LEU A 346 -10.26 -10.33 27.15
CA LEU A 346 -10.64 -11.41 26.22
C LEU A 346 -12.13 -11.39 25.87
N GLY A 347 -13.00 -11.01 26.82
CA GLY A 347 -14.41 -10.80 26.54
C GLY A 347 -14.66 -9.64 25.57
N ALA A 348 -13.87 -8.57 25.67
CA ALA A 348 -13.91 -7.47 24.72
C ALA A 348 -13.42 -7.88 23.32
N ALA A 349 -12.41 -8.76 23.23
CA ALA A 349 -11.97 -9.36 21.97
C ALA A 349 -13.05 -10.27 21.36
N ALA A 350 -13.61 -11.20 22.15
CA ALA A 350 -14.65 -12.14 21.71
C ALA A 350 -15.96 -11.45 21.28
N ARG A 351 -16.29 -10.28 21.83
CA ARG A 351 -17.46 -9.51 21.34
C ARG A 351 -17.25 -8.92 19.94
N ARG A 352 -15.99 -8.68 19.55
CA ARG A 352 -15.62 -8.10 18.24
C ARG A 352 -15.41 -9.18 17.19
N ASP A 353 -14.90 -10.32 17.63
CA ASP A 353 -14.77 -11.51 16.80
C ASP A 353 -15.33 -12.72 17.55
N PRO A 354 -16.66 -12.95 17.45
CA PRO A 354 -17.34 -14.05 18.13
C PRO A 354 -16.92 -15.43 17.63
N GLY A 355 -16.43 -15.52 16.39
CA GLY A 355 -16.08 -16.77 15.72
C GLY A 355 -14.74 -17.35 16.17
N ASP A 356 -13.84 -16.52 16.69
CA ASP A 356 -12.52 -16.97 17.14
C ASP A 356 -12.58 -17.70 18.50
N ARG A 357 -12.39 -19.02 18.41
CA ARG A 357 -12.35 -19.93 19.57
C ARG A 357 -11.17 -19.67 20.50
N THR A 358 -10.10 -19.01 20.05
CA THR A 358 -8.91 -18.73 20.87
C THR A 358 -9.23 -17.78 22.02
N TYR A 359 -10.11 -16.80 21.80
CA TYR A 359 -10.56 -15.87 22.85
C TYR A 359 -11.37 -16.60 23.92
N HIS A 360 -12.34 -17.42 23.50
CA HIS A 360 -13.15 -18.24 24.41
C HIS A 360 -12.31 -19.22 25.22
N GLY A 361 -11.36 -19.91 24.58
CA GLY A 361 -10.40 -20.78 25.27
C GLY A 361 -9.47 -20.02 26.22
N GLY A 362 -9.13 -18.78 25.87
CA GLY A 362 -8.41 -17.83 26.72
C GLY A 362 -9.19 -17.50 27.99
N ILE A 363 -10.48 -17.16 27.87
CA ILE A 363 -11.37 -16.82 29.00
C ILE A 363 -11.41 -17.97 29.99
N THR A 364 -11.59 -19.20 29.51
CA THR A 364 -11.62 -20.40 30.36
C THR A 364 -10.30 -20.61 31.11
N ARG A 365 -9.15 -20.38 30.45
CA ARG A 365 -7.85 -20.42 31.12
C ARG A 365 -7.70 -19.33 32.19
N ALA A 366 -8.12 -18.11 31.89
CA ALA A 366 -8.04 -16.99 32.83
C ALA A 366 -8.95 -17.21 34.06
N ARG A 367 -10.15 -17.77 33.88
CA ARG A 367 -11.06 -18.15 34.98
C ARG A 367 -10.44 -19.19 35.92
N ARG A 368 -9.73 -20.19 35.38
CA ARG A 368 -8.99 -21.16 36.23
C ARG A 368 -7.90 -20.49 37.07
N VAL A 369 -7.19 -19.51 36.51
CA VAL A 369 -6.19 -18.73 37.26
C VAL A 369 -6.84 -17.94 38.40
N ALA A 370 -7.99 -17.32 38.16
CA ALA A 370 -8.74 -16.59 39.19
C ALA A 370 -9.30 -17.53 40.29
N GLY A 371 -9.92 -18.66 39.89
CA GLY A 371 -10.52 -19.62 40.82
C GLY A 371 -9.52 -20.37 41.69
N SER A 372 -8.30 -20.60 41.22
CA SER A 372 -7.23 -21.24 42.00
C SER A 372 -6.80 -20.47 43.28
N VAL A 373 -7.23 -19.21 43.40
CA VAL A 373 -6.99 -18.36 44.57
C VAL A 373 -8.15 -18.42 45.57
N ALA A 374 -9.37 -18.76 45.14
CA ALA A 374 -10.55 -18.80 46.00
C ALA A 374 -10.68 -20.11 46.82
N GLY A 375 -9.93 -21.15 46.45
CA GLY A 375 -9.90 -22.44 47.14
C GLY A 375 -8.72 -22.64 48.09
N ARG A 376 -7.97 -21.58 48.43
CA ARG A 376 -6.92 -21.57 49.46
C ARG A 376 -7.28 -20.53 50.52
#